data_AF-A0A660RTE1-F1
#
_entry.id   AF-A0A660RTE1-F1
#
_cell.length_a   1.000
_cell.length_b   1.000
_cell.length_c   1.000
_cell.angle_alpha   90.00
_cell.angle_beta   90.00
_cell.angle_gamma   90.00
#
_symmetry.space_group_name_H-M   'P 1'
#
loop_
_entity.id
_entity.type
_entity.pdbx_description
1 polymer ?
#
loop_
_entity_poly.entity_id
_entity_poly.type
_entity_poly.pdbx_seq_one_letter_code
_entity_poly.pdbx_strand_id
1 'polypeptide(L)'
;MTKIFIPVERDKWRFTSHFKTPFGFYRVRGKLEDFHKISPVPVKRKRLIFPVGKFDVFVSGFEAEQILKHSKDAEVISGYFYDGKEDYSLADYVKDFYAQKKRIDGNKNPAEYHLIKVLLNSLYGKFIQMNRGNMSVFLKDSFTGDLVKWGKRYVASGLFNPPVASWITGFCRAGLFAKMKSREKYVTYCDTDSIGLVKGSFPESNRLGGLKVEGKGLATFIREKLYYVLNKKSEIVKKGTHGFWGKPKEFRDMVMAGKDVYTMKRLVKLREAYIQDKNPFTEEIKQRTIGLYTSRKRENSRTIDFLNDFVWLNPIKVRMF
;
A
#
# COMPACT_ATOMS: atom_id res chain seq x y z
N MET A 1 7.42 -19.93 11.28
CA MET A 1 6.72 -18.79 10.64
C MET A 1 6.45 -17.79 11.74
N THR A 2 6.97 -16.56 11.64
CA THR A 2 6.75 -15.52 12.66
C THR A 2 5.27 -15.23 12.80
N LYS A 3 4.75 -15.26 14.03
CA LYS A 3 3.36 -14.96 14.35
C LYS A 3 3.30 -13.57 14.95
N ILE A 4 2.43 -12.71 14.41
CA ILE A 4 2.14 -11.43 15.06
C ILE A 4 1.28 -11.70 16.29
N PHE A 5 1.62 -11.08 17.41
CA PHE A 5 0.87 -11.13 18.66
C PHE A 5 0.32 -9.75 19.03
N ILE A 6 -0.63 -9.74 19.98
CA ILE A 6 -1.15 -8.55 20.63
C ILE A 6 -0.32 -8.31 21.91
N PRO A 7 0.28 -7.12 22.07
CA PRO A 7 0.97 -6.77 23.31
C PRO A 7 -0.07 -6.53 24.42
N VAL A 8 -0.04 -7.35 25.47
CA VAL A 8 -1.03 -7.33 26.56
C VAL A 8 -0.69 -6.28 27.61
N GLU A 9 0.59 -6.13 27.93
CA GLU A 9 1.07 -5.32 29.05
C GLU A 9 1.59 -3.96 28.58
N ARG A 10 0.98 -2.86 29.06
CA ARG A 10 1.28 -1.52 28.54
C ARG A 10 2.64 -0.98 28.97
N ASP A 11 3.20 -1.49 30.06
CA ASP A 11 4.46 -1.04 30.69
C ASP A 11 5.69 -1.79 30.17
N LYS A 12 5.53 -2.84 29.37
CA LYS A 12 6.63 -3.72 28.92
C LYS A 12 7.35 -3.23 27.66
N TRP A 13 7.43 -1.92 27.47
CA TRP A 13 8.21 -1.32 26.38
C TRP A 13 9.57 -0.87 26.90
N ARG A 14 10.64 -1.45 26.35
CA ARG A 14 12.02 -1.18 26.77
C ARG A 14 12.74 -0.34 25.74
N PHE A 15 13.41 0.71 26.21
CA PHE A 15 14.29 1.52 25.37
C PHE A 15 15.53 0.73 24.94
N THR A 16 16.05 1.04 23.76
CA THR A 16 17.30 0.48 23.25
C THR A 16 17.96 1.45 22.26
N SER A 17 19.29 1.43 22.22
CA SER A 17 20.11 2.08 21.18
C SER A 17 20.55 1.12 20.07
N HIS A 18 20.15 -0.15 20.14
CA HIS A 18 20.51 -1.18 19.16
C HIS A 18 19.27 -1.99 18.75
N PHE A 19 19.33 -2.65 17.59
CA PHE A 19 18.27 -3.58 17.20
C PHE A 19 18.21 -4.77 18.18
N LYS A 20 17.00 -5.12 18.65
CA LYS A 20 16.79 -6.24 19.58
C LYS A 20 15.86 -7.31 19.00
N THR A 21 14.72 -6.88 18.49
CA THR A 21 13.66 -7.78 17.98
C THR A 21 12.81 -7.09 16.90
N PRO A 22 12.23 -7.85 15.95
CA PRO A 22 11.25 -7.30 15.00
C PRO A 22 10.00 -6.69 15.65
N PHE A 23 9.67 -7.08 16.89
CA PHE A 23 8.55 -6.55 17.67
C PHE A 23 8.91 -5.27 18.41
N GLY A 24 9.34 -4.27 17.65
CA GLY A 24 9.70 -2.95 18.14
C GLY A 24 9.53 -1.86 17.08
N PHE A 25 9.87 -0.64 17.47
CA PHE A 25 9.93 0.55 16.63
C PHE A 25 11.28 1.21 16.80
N TYR A 26 11.96 1.47 15.69
CA TYR A 26 13.35 1.93 15.70
C TYR A 26 13.51 3.14 14.80
N ARG A 27 14.29 4.12 15.29
CA ARG A 27 14.92 5.14 14.47
C ARG A 27 16.17 4.55 13.86
N VAL A 28 16.18 4.41 12.55
CA VAL A 28 17.31 3.88 11.78
C VAL A 28 17.87 4.99 10.93
N ARG A 29 19.18 5.20 11.02
CA ARG A 29 19.93 6.15 10.20
C ARG A 29 20.94 5.39 9.36
N GLY A 30 21.14 5.80 8.12
CA GLY A 30 22.15 5.21 7.28
C GLY A 30 22.11 5.66 5.84
N LYS A 31 22.76 4.88 4.98
CA LYS A 31 22.81 5.12 3.53
C LYS A 31 22.56 3.82 2.77
N LEU A 32 21.63 3.85 1.82
CA LEU A 32 21.44 2.77 0.86
C LEU A 32 22.04 3.19 -0.47
N GLU A 33 22.90 2.36 -1.04
CA GLU A 33 23.62 2.69 -2.28
C GLU A 33 22.68 2.94 -3.46
N ASP A 34 23.01 3.93 -4.28
CA ASP A 34 22.16 4.44 -5.36
C ASP A 34 21.90 3.44 -6.50
N PHE A 35 22.71 2.39 -6.62
CA PHE A 35 22.53 1.33 -7.63
C PHE A 35 21.48 0.29 -7.24
N HIS A 36 20.95 0.32 -6.02
CA HIS A 36 19.85 -0.54 -5.63
C HIS A 36 18.63 -0.26 -6.50
N LYS A 37 17.95 -1.31 -6.99
CA LYS A 37 16.71 -1.16 -7.76
C LYS A 37 15.50 -1.12 -6.84
N ILE A 38 15.59 -1.75 -5.67
CA ILE A 38 14.52 -1.73 -4.67
C ILE A 38 15.07 -1.30 -3.32
N SER A 39 14.26 -0.57 -2.56
CA SER A 39 14.63 -0.08 -1.22
C SER A 39 13.70 -0.67 -0.16
N PRO A 40 14.24 -1.12 0.99
CA PRO A 40 13.47 -1.52 2.15
C PRO A 40 13.03 -0.33 3.02
N VAL A 41 13.41 0.91 2.68
CA VAL A 41 13.20 2.10 3.53
C VAL A 41 11.81 2.72 3.27
N PRO A 42 10.81 2.54 4.13
CA PRO A 42 9.50 3.17 3.95
C PRO A 42 9.54 4.64 4.39
N VAL A 43 9.19 5.57 3.49
CA VAL A 43 9.04 6.99 3.85
C VAL A 43 7.66 7.49 3.45
N LYS A 44 6.89 7.99 4.41
CA LYS A 44 5.60 8.65 4.15
C LYS A 44 5.82 10.14 3.94
N ARG A 45 5.62 10.61 2.71
CA ARG A 45 5.46 12.04 2.35
C ARG A 45 3.98 12.30 2.03
N LYS A 46 3.65 12.87 0.87
CA LYS A 46 2.29 12.86 0.30
C LYS A 46 1.76 11.43 0.11
N ARG A 47 2.66 10.45 -0.04
CA ARG A 47 2.38 9.01 -0.11
C ARG A 47 3.55 8.21 0.45
N LEU A 48 3.37 6.90 0.58
CA LEU A 48 4.47 5.97 0.90
C LEU A 48 5.39 5.80 -0.31
N ILE A 49 6.68 6.04 -0.11
CA ILE A 49 7.76 5.86 -1.11
C ILE A 49 8.90 5.03 -0.49
N PHE A 50 9.77 4.49 -1.35
CA PHE A 50 10.92 3.68 -0.94
C PHE A 50 12.22 4.23 -1.57
N PRO A 51 12.84 5.27 -0.97
CA PRO A 51 13.98 5.94 -1.56
C PRO A 51 15.30 5.19 -1.34
N VAL A 52 16.32 5.52 -2.15
CA VAL A 52 17.73 5.20 -1.88
C VAL A 52 18.48 6.48 -1.49
N GLY A 53 19.73 6.33 -1.05
CA GLY A 53 20.56 7.41 -0.55
C GLY A 53 20.56 7.47 0.97
N LYS A 54 20.83 8.65 1.53
CA LYS A 54 20.87 8.88 2.98
C LYS A 54 19.47 8.98 3.55
N PHE A 55 19.26 8.34 4.70
CA PHE A 55 17.98 8.34 5.39
C PHE A 55 18.15 8.40 6.92
N ASP A 56 17.14 8.97 7.57
CA ASP A 56 16.91 8.94 9.01
C ASP A 56 15.39 8.78 9.20
N VAL A 57 14.96 7.58 9.62
CA VAL A 57 13.54 7.17 9.58
C VAL A 57 13.14 6.40 10.82
N PHE A 58 11.87 6.53 11.23
CA PHE A 58 11.24 5.64 12.19
C PHE A 58 10.49 4.54 11.45
N VAL A 59 10.82 3.28 11.77
CA VAL A 59 10.29 2.10 11.09
C VAL A 59 9.91 1.01 12.10
N SER A 60 9.09 0.06 11.67
CA SER A 60 8.85 -1.15 12.46
C SER A 60 10.12 -2.03 12.50
N GLY A 61 10.24 -2.89 13.51
CA GLY A 61 11.40 -3.78 13.64
C GLY A 61 11.59 -4.72 12.44
N PHE A 62 10.50 -5.19 11.82
CA PHE A 62 10.57 -5.98 10.58
C PHE A 62 11.24 -5.23 9.44
N GLU A 63 11.00 -3.93 9.33
CA GLU A 63 11.60 -3.08 8.30
C GLU A 63 13.04 -2.72 8.68
N ALA A 64 13.29 -2.41 9.95
CA ALA A 64 14.64 -2.16 10.47
C ALA A 64 15.58 -3.34 10.15
N GLU A 65 15.12 -4.57 10.38
CA GLU A 65 15.87 -5.79 10.05
C GLU A 65 16.26 -5.84 8.56
N GLN A 66 15.34 -5.52 7.65
CA GLN A 66 15.63 -5.51 6.22
C GLN A 66 16.58 -4.36 5.84
N ILE A 67 16.47 -3.20 6.48
CA ILE A 67 17.38 -2.07 6.25
C ILE A 67 18.80 -2.46 6.68
N LEU A 68 18.98 -2.93 7.91
CA LEU A 68 20.28 -3.32 8.47
C LEU A 68 20.93 -4.46 7.67
N LYS A 69 20.13 -5.38 7.14
CA LYS A 69 20.63 -6.48 6.30
C LYS A 69 21.18 -6.02 4.94
N HIS A 70 20.69 -4.89 4.41
CA HIS A 70 20.99 -4.47 3.03
C HIS A 70 21.72 -3.13 2.93
N SER A 71 21.94 -2.44 4.05
CA SER A 71 22.76 -1.25 4.15
C SER A 71 23.85 -1.48 5.18
N LYS A 72 25.11 -1.45 4.73
CA LYS A 72 26.28 -1.60 5.62
C LYS A 72 26.47 -0.38 6.54
N ASP A 73 25.98 0.77 6.12
CA ASP A 73 26.09 2.05 6.82
C ASP A 73 24.86 2.35 7.68
N ALA A 74 23.94 1.40 7.82
CA ALA A 74 22.73 1.58 8.61
C ALA A 74 22.95 1.12 10.05
N GLU A 75 22.49 1.96 10.98
CA GLU A 75 22.50 1.68 12.41
C GLU A 75 21.18 2.10 13.06
N VAL A 76 20.86 1.45 14.16
CA VAL A 76 19.78 1.90 15.04
C VAL A 76 20.34 3.01 15.92
N ILE A 77 19.67 4.16 15.93
CA ILE A 77 20.03 5.29 16.79
C ILE A 77 19.29 5.19 18.12
N SER A 78 18.01 4.84 18.05
CA SER A 78 17.15 4.66 19.22
C SER A 78 15.93 3.83 18.87
N GLY A 79 15.26 3.26 19.86
CA GLY A 79 14.02 2.53 19.65
C GLY A 79 13.42 2.02 20.94
N TYR A 80 12.22 1.47 20.78
CA TYR A 80 11.52 0.75 21.83
C TYR A 80 11.10 -0.62 21.31
N PHE A 81 11.32 -1.66 22.11
CA PHE A 81 10.84 -2.99 21.80
C PHE A 81 9.92 -3.51 22.90
N TYR A 82 8.99 -4.37 22.51
CA TYR A 82 8.10 -5.02 23.45
C TYR A 82 8.77 -6.26 24.05
N ASP A 83 8.75 -6.36 25.38
CA ASP A 83 9.36 -7.44 26.16
C ASP A 83 8.41 -7.87 27.30
N GLY A 84 7.18 -8.16 26.90
CA GLY A 84 6.09 -8.55 27.80
C GLY A 84 5.32 -9.74 27.25
N LYS A 85 4.18 -10.03 27.88
CA LYS A 85 3.32 -11.15 27.52
C LYS A 85 2.74 -11.00 26.13
N GLU A 86 2.83 -12.06 25.34
CA GLU A 86 2.34 -12.15 23.97
C GLU A 86 0.97 -12.84 23.93
N ASP A 87 -0.02 -12.24 23.27
CA ASP A 87 -1.31 -12.89 22.98
C ASP A 87 -1.45 -13.22 21.48
N TYR A 88 -1.65 -14.50 21.19
CA TYR A 88 -1.75 -15.03 19.83
C TYR A 88 -3.20 -15.22 19.32
N SER A 89 -4.20 -14.69 20.02
CA SER A 89 -5.62 -14.73 19.63
C SER A 89 -5.88 -14.22 18.20
N LEU A 90 -5.09 -13.25 17.74
CA LEU A 90 -5.11 -12.77 16.35
C LEU A 90 -4.78 -13.88 15.35
N ALA A 91 -3.82 -14.75 15.68
CA ALA A 91 -3.44 -15.86 14.79
C ALA A 91 -4.56 -16.89 14.68
N ASP A 92 -5.31 -17.13 15.75
CA ASP A 92 -6.44 -18.06 15.75
C ASP A 92 -7.61 -17.50 14.95
N TYR A 93 -7.95 -16.22 15.12
CA TYR A 93 -8.88 -15.52 14.24
C TYR A 93 -8.54 -15.71 12.75
N VAL A 94 -7.27 -15.48 12.37
CA VAL A 94 -6.83 -15.62 10.98
C VAL A 94 -6.95 -17.06 10.49
N LYS A 95 -6.58 -18.06 11.30
CA LYS A 95 -6.70 -19.48 10.93
C LYS A 95 -8.16 -19.87 10.70
N ASP A 96 -9.07 -19.45 11.58
CA ASP A 96 -10.48 -19.82 11.52
C ASP A 96 -11.15 -19.23 10.28
N PHE A 97 -11.02 -17.92 10.06
CA PHE A 97 -11.60 -17.27 8.87
C PHE A 97 -10.93 -17.74 7.57
N TYR A 98 -9.64 -18.09 7.59
CA TYR A 98 -8.97 -18.68 6.44
C TYR A 98 -9.48 -20.09 6.13
N ALA A 99 -9.72 -20.91 7.14
CA ALA A 99 -10.29 -22.26 6.99
C ALA A 99 -11.73 -22.19 6.46
N GLN A 100 -12.56 -21.29 7.00
CA GLN A 100 -13.92 -21.04 6.48
C GLN A 100 -13.88 -20.61 5.01
N LYS A 101 -13.04 -19.63 4.66
CA LYS A 101 -12.88 -19.16 3.28
C LYS A 101 -12.50 -20.27 2.30
N LYS A 102 -11.75 -21.28 2.75
CA LYS A 102 -11.37 -22.44 1.93
C LYS A 102 -12.50 -23.42 1.70
N ARG A 103 -13.45 -23.53 2.63
CA ARG A 103 -14.61 -24.44 2.53
C ARG A 103 -15.71 -23.88 1.63
N ILE A 104 -15.80 -22.55 1.52
CA ILE A 104 -16.81 -21.87 0.69
C ILE A 104 -16.40 -21.92 -0.79
N ASP A 105 -17.27 -22.48 -1.64
CA ASP A 105 -17.18 -22.33 -3.08
C ASP A 105 -17.64 -20.91 -3.48
N GLY A 106 -16.69 -20.06 -3.85
CA GLY A 106 -16.96 -18.67 -4.22
C GLY A 106 -17.78 -18.50 -5.49
N ASN A 107 -17.94 -19.53 -6.33
CA ASN A 107 -18.82 -19.47 -7.51
C ASN A 107 -20.27 -19.76 -7.13
N LYS A 108 -20.49 -20.65 -6.16
CA LYS A 108 -21.85 -21.00 -5.68
C LYS A 108 -22.36 -20.01 -4.64
N ASN A 109 -21.49 -19.59 -3.71
CA ASN A 109 -21.83 -18.72 -2.58
C ASN A 109 -20.96 -17.45 -2.58
N PRO A 110 -21.09 -16.59 -3.60
CA PRO A 110 -20.22 -15.42 -3.74
C PRO A 110 -20.36 -14.43 -2.57
N ALA A 111 -21.57 -14.21 -2.06
CA ALA A 111 -21.82 -13.28 -0.95
C ALA A 111 -21.08 -13.70 0.33
N GLU A 112 -21.20 -14.96 0.72
CA GLU A 112 -20.54 -15.51 1.90
C GLU A 112 -19.01 -15.50 1.76
N TYR A 113 -18.50 -15.93 0.59
CA TYR A 113 -17.07 -15.88 0.28
C TYR A 113 -16.51 -14.46 0.42
N HIS A 114 -17.25 -13.46 -0.09
CA HIS A 114 -16.86 -12.07 -0.01
C HIS A 114 -16.93 -11.52 1.41
N LEU A 115 -17.95 -11.86 2.19
CA LEU A 115 -18.07 -11.47 3.60
C LEU A 115 -16.86 -11.97 4.41
N ILE A 116 -16.57 -13.27 4.35
CA ILE A 116 -15.43 -13.88 5.04
C ILE A 116 -14.11 -13.24 4.60
N LYS A 117 -13.93 -13.00 3.30
CA LYS A 117 -12.75 -12.31 2.78
C LYS A 117 -12.63 -10.87 3.31
N VAL A 118 -13.73 -10.14 3.41
CA VAL A 118 -13.75 -8.76 3.95
C VAL A 118 -13.37 -8.77 5.42
N LEU A 119 -13.93 -9.68 6.23
CA LEU A 119 -13.59 -9.81 7.65
C LEU A 119 -12.09 -10.08 7.84
N LEU A 120 -11.55 -11.04 7.10
CA LEU A 120 -10.12 -11.38 7.13
C LEU A 120 -9.22 -10.19 6.74
N ASN A 121 -9.57 -9.47 5.66
CA ASN A 121 -8.73 -8.41 5.12
C ASN A 121 -8.92 -7.06 5.82
N SER A 122 -10.02 -6.84 6.55
CA SER A 122 -10.32 -5.52 7.15
C SER A 122 -9.82 -5.39 8.59
N LEU A 123 -9.53 -6.50 9.27
CA LEU A 123 -9.16 -6.50 10.69
C LEU A 123 -7.94 -5.61 10.97
N TYR A 124 -6.89 -5.69 10.15
CA TYR A 124 -5.68 -4.88 10.39
C TYR A 124 -5.98 -3.37 10.35
N GLY A 125 -6.95 -2.94 9.53
CA GLY A 125 -7.38 -1.54 9.46
C GLY A 125 -8.15 -1.09 10.70
N LYS A 126 -8.79 -2.01 11.42
CA LYS A 126 -9.48 -1.72 12.69
C LYS A 126 -8.52 -1.33 13.80
N PHE A 127 -7.31 -1.89 13.80
CA PHE A 127 -6.26 -1.56 14.77
C PHE A 127 -5.75 -0.11 14.68
N ILE A 128 -6.00 0.60 13.58
CA ILE A 128 -5.65 2.03 13.42
C ILE A 128 -6.88 2.90 13.14
N GLN A 129 -8.08 2.36 13.31
CA GLN A 129 -9.31 3.11 13.04
C GLN A 129 -9.48 4.22 14.07
N MET A 130 -9.57 5.45 13.57
CA MET A 130 -10.00 6.61 14.32
C MET A 130 -11.38 7.04 13.83
N ASN A 131 -12.32 7.15 14.76
CA ASN A 131 -13.64 7.68 14.50
C ASN A 131 -13.59 9.20 14.54
N ARG A 132 -14.29 9.85 13.62
CA ARG A 132 -14.56 11.29 13.73
C ARG A 132 -15.58 11.46 14.83
N GLY A 133 -15.19 12.06 15.95
CA GLY A 133 -16.13 12.53 16.94
C GLY A 133 -16.96 13.67 16.34
N ASN A 134 -18.27 13.66 16.57
CA ASN A 134 -19.15 14.78 16.24
C ASN A 134 -19.02 15.95 17.23
N MET A 135 -18.14 15.82 18.23
CA MET A 135 -17.96 16.84 19.25
C MET A 135 -17.16 18.00 18.69
N SER A 136 -17.90 19.05 18.36
CA SER A 136 -17.37 20.37 18.04
C SER A 136 -16.90 20.97 19.36
N VAL A 137 -15.60 21.26 19.51
CA VAL A 137 -15.14 22.02 20.67
C VAL A 137 -15.47 23.47 20.39
N PHE A 138 -16.28 24.12 21.21
CA PHE A 138 -16.48 25.56 21.11
C PHE A 138 -15.51 26.23 22.09
N LEU A 139 -14.58 27.03 21.56
CA LEU A 139 -13.69 27.84 22.37
C LEU A 139 -14.21 29.28 22.32
N LYS A 140 -14.22 29.96 23.47
CA LYS A 140 -14.58 31.37 23.52
C LYS A 140 -13.41 32.17 22.94
N ASP A 141 -13.66 32.91 21.86
CA ASP A 141 -12.69 33.83 21.28
C ASP A 141 -12.35 34.91 22.31
N SER A 142 -11.07 35.08 22.59
CA SER A 142 -10.60 36.01 23.62
C SER A 142 -10.74 37.49 23.23
N PHE A 143 -10.98 37.79 21.95
CA PHE A 143 -11.14 39.15 21.43
C PHE A 143 -12.61 39.51 21.16
N THR A 144 -13.41 38.60 20.61
CA THR A 144 -14.83 38.88 20.30
C THR A 144 -15.80 38.34 21.35
N GLY A 145 -15.37 37.39 22.18
CA GLY A 145 -16.22 36.73 23.17
C GLY A 145 -17.14 35.64 22.59
N ASP A 146 -17.10 35.41 21.28
CA ASP A 146 -17.96 34.43 20.60
C ASP A 146 -17.47 32.98 20.76
N LEU A 147 -18.39 32.02 20.73
CA LEU A 147 -18.05 30.60 20.68
C LEU A 147 -17.60 30.20 19.27
N VAL A 148 -16.29 30.04 19.07
CA VAL A 148 -15.70 29.58 17.82
C VAL A 148 -15.59 28.06 17.80
N LYS A 149 -16.15 27.45 16.77
CA LYS A 149 -16.05 26.00 16.53
C LYS A 149 -14.62 25.59 16.16
N TRP A 150 -13.93 25.00 17.11
CA TRP A 150 -12.59 24.46 16.96
C TRP A 150 -12.61 22.96 16.67
N GLY A 151 -12.18 22.60 15.45
CA GLY A 151 -11.63 21.30 15.08
C GLY A 151 -12.57 20.07 15.09
N LYS A 152 -12.16 19.04 14.36
CA LYS A 152 -12.75 17.69 14.44
C LYS A 152 -11.89 16.87 15.40
N ARG A 153 -12.45 16.37 16.50
CA ARG A 153 -11.73 15.46 17.40
C ARG A 153 -11.75 14.04 16.82
N TYR A 154 -10.59 13.41 16.73
CA TYR A 154 -10.47 12.00 16.37
C TYR A 154 -10.42 11.17 17.64
N VAL A 155 -11.21 10.11 17.70
CA VAL A 155 -11.28 9.18 18.85
C VAL A 155 -10.90 7.79 18.38
N ALA A 156 -10.00 7.13 19.11
CA ALA A 156 -9.62 5.74 18.86
C ALA A 156 -10.87 4.82 18.88
N SER A 157 -10.96 3.91 17.91
CA SER A 157 -12.03 2.89 17.89
C SER A 157 -11.75 1.77 18.92
N GLY A 158 -12.73 0.89 19.15
CA GLY A 158 -12.65 -0.13 20.21
C GLY A 158 -11.50 -1.13 20.08
N LEU A 159 -11.05 -1.41 18.85
CA LEU A 159 -9.91 -2.29 18.59
C LEU A 159 -8.60 -1.52 18.34
N PHE A 160 -8.51 -0.24 18.68
CA PHE A 160 -7.34 0.57 18.34
C PHE A 160 -6.07 0.05 19.04
N ASN A 161 -5.16 -0.51 18.25
CA ASN A 161 -3.84 -1.00 18.65
C ASN A 161 -2.81 -0.73 17.52
N PRO A 162 -2.27 0.50 17.44
CA PRO A 162 -1.33 0.87 16.39
C PRO A 162 -0.07 0.00 16.30
N PRO A 163 0.51 -0.51 17.41
CA PRO A 163 1.61 -1.47 17.35
C PRO A 163 1.31 -2.68 16.47
N VAL A 164 0.17 -3.34 16.69
CA VAL A 164 -0.25 -4.54 15.93
C VAL A 164 -0.42 -4.21 14.44
N ALA A 165 -1.12 -3.12 14.10
CA ALA A 165 -1.27 -2.69 12.70
C ALA A 165 0.08 -2.42 12.02
N SER A 166 0.98 -1.77 12.74
CA SER A 166 2.30 -1.41 12.23
C SER A 166 3.15 -2.65 12.02
N TRP A 167 3.13 -3.62 12.94
CA TRP A 167 3.80 -4.90 12.78
C TRP A 167 3.24 -5.74 11.65
N ILE A 168 1.90 -5.84 11.50
CA ILE A 168 1.28 -6.53 10.36
C ILE A 168 1.78 -5.93 9.04
N THR A 169 1.68 -4.61 8.89
CA THR A 169 2.05 -3.96 7.62
C THR A 169 3.56 -3.96 7.38
N GLY A 170 4.37 -3.79 8.42
CA GLY A 170 5.82 -3.90 8.37
C GLY A 170 6.30 -5.29 8.00
N PHE A 171 5.73 -6.34 8.62
CA PHE A 171 5.97 -7.74 8.28
C PHE A 171 5.64 -8.04 6.81
N CYS A 172 4.47 -7.59 6.32
CA CYS A 172 4.09 -7.76 4.92
C CYS A 172 5.07 -7.05 3.96
N ARG A 173 5.44 -5.79 4.24
CA ARG A 173 6.39 -5.04 3.41
C ARG A 173 7.78 -5.66 3.41
N ALA A 174 8.29 -6.03 4.59
CA ALA A 174 9.58 -6.70 4.75
C ALA A 174 9.63 -8.04 4.02
N GLY A 175 8.58 -8.86 4.16
CA GLY A 175 8.47 -10.15 3.46
C GLY A 175 8.37 -10.00 1.94
N LEU A 176 7.61 -9.02 1.46
CA LEU A 176 7.53 -8.72 0.03
C LEU A 176 8.85 -8.22 -0.53
N PHE A 177 9.53 -7.32 0.21
CA PHE A 177 10.86 -6.84 -0.12
C PHE A 177 11.87 -7.98 -0.22
N ALA A 178 11.92 -8.89 0.76
CA ALA A 178 12.82 -10.03 0.73
C ALA A 178 12.61 -10.92 -0.52
N LYS A 179 11.33 -11.18 -0.88
CA LYS A 179 11.00 -11.91 -2.11
C LYS A 179 11.47 -11.16 -3.36
N MET A 180 11.20 -9.86 -3.45
CA MET A 180 11.65 -9.03 -4.57
C MET A 180 13.18 -9.00 -4.67
N LYS A 181 13.89 -8.87 -3.53
CA LYS A 181 15.35 -8.79 -3.48
C LYS A 181 16.02 -10.06 -4.01
N SER A 182 15.46 -11.23 -3.70
CA SER A 182 15.95 -12.52 -4.24
C SER A 182 15.94 -12.61 -5.78
N ARG A 183 15.15 -11.74 -6.45
CA ARG A 183 15.02 -11.68 -7.91
C ARG A 183 15.10 -10.26 -8.45
N GLU A 184 15.83 -9.38 -7.78
CA GLU A 184 15.81 -7.93 -8.01
C GLU A 184 15.95 -7.55 -9.50
N LYS A 185 16.88 -8.20 -10.21
CA LYS A 185 17.10 -8.00 -11.64
C LYS A 185 15.83 -8.13 -12.49
N TYR A 186 14.92 -9.02 -12.11
CA TYR A 186 13.71 -9.32 -12.88
C TYR A 186 12.47 -8.59 -12.39
N VAL A 187 12.52 -7.91 -11.24
CA VAL A 187 11.35 -7.19 -10.71
C VAL A 187 11.06 -5.98 -11.60
N THR A 188 9.79 -5.77 -11.96
CA THR A 188 9.35 -4.62 -12.77
C THR A 188 8.26 -3.80 -12.10
N TYR A 189 7.42 -4.44 -11.30
CA TYR A 189 6.27 -3.80 -10.65
C TYR A 189 6.05 -4.40 -9.26
N CYS A 190 5.50 -3.60 -8.36
CA CYS A 190 5.08 -4.03 -7.04
C CYS A 190 3.89 -3.19 -6.56
N ASP A 191 2.87 -3.84 -6.02
CA ASP A 191 1.75 -3.16 -5.36
C ASP A 191 1.18 -4.04 -4.25
N THR A 192 1.38 -3.59 -3.01
CA THR A 192 0.87 -4.13 -1.74
C THR A 192 1.20 -5.59 -1.46
N ASP A 193 0.72 -6.51 -2.27
CA ASP A 193 0.84 -7.97 -2.16
C ASP A 193 1.18 -8.65 -3.50
N SER A 194 1.44 -7.87 -4.56
CA SER A 194 1.75 -8.36 -5.91
C SER A 194 3.15 -7.97 -6.37
N ILE A 195 3.80 -8.86 -7.13
CA ILE A 195 5.11 -8.63 -7.77
C ILE A 195 4.98 -8.94 -9.26
N GLY A 196 5.37 -7.99 -10.11
CA GLY A 196 5.59 -8.19 -11.54
C GLY A 196 7.03 -8.59 -11.81
N LEU A 197 7.22 -9.66 -12.59
CA LEU A 197 8.53 -10.11 -13.06
C LEU A 197 8.57 -10.11 -14.58
N VAL A 198 9.69 -9.64 -15.16
CA VAL A 198 9.94 -9.78 -16.61
C VAL A 198 10.24 -11.22 -17.00
N LYS A 199 10.82 -12.01 -16.08
CA LYS A 199 11.21 -13.40 -16.33
C LYS A 199 10.98 -14.28 -15.11
N GLY A 200 10.40 -15.46 -15.36
CA GLY A 200 10.17 -16.50 -14.36
C GLY A 200 8.99 -16.22 -13.42
N SER A 201 8.77 -17.13 -12.47
CA SER A 201 7.76 -17.03 -11.42
C SER A 201 8.31 -17.58 -10.10
N PHE A 202 7.73 -17.16 -8.98
CA PHE A 202 7.99 -17.79 -7.69
C PHE A 202 7.23 -19.12 -7.58
N PRO A 203 7.67 -20.05 -6.72
CA PRO A 203 6.92 -21.27 -6.43
C PRO A 203 5.50 -20.94 -5.95
N GLU A 204 4.51 -21.59 -6.55
CA GLU A 204 3.11 -21.38 -6.17
C GLU A 204 2.77 -22.13 -4.89
N SER A 205 1.92 -21.52 -4.05
CA SER A 205 1.45 -22.17 -2.84
C SER A 205 0.06 -21.72 -2.44
N ASN A 206 -0.80 -22.69 -2.13
CA ASN A 206 -2.15 -22.48 -1.57
C ASN A 206 -2.14 -22.37 -0.04
N ARG A 207 -0.95 -22.28 0.57
CA ARG A 207 -0.79 -22.02 2.00
C ARG A 207 -0.92 -20.52 2.27
N LEU A 208 -1.27 -20.18 3.50
CA LEU A 208 -1.35 -18.78 3.94
C LEU A 208 0.02 -18.11 3.71
N GLY A 209 0.02 -16.93 3.07
CA GLY A 209 1.24 -16.20 2.69
C GLY A 209 1.97 -16.74 1.43
N GLY A 210 1.41 -17.77 0.78
CA GLY A 210 1.85 -18.28 -0.50
C GLY A 210 1.65 -17.29 -1.64
N LEU A 211 2.50 -17.37 -2.67
CA LEU A 211 2.29 -16.63 -3.91
C LEU A 211 1.51 -17.52 -4.90
N LYS A 212 0.69 -16.87 -5.73
CA LYS A 212 -0.02 -17.49 -6.84
C LYS A 212 0.28 -16.71 -8.11
N VAL A 213 0.44 -17.40 -9.23
CA VAL A 213 0.58 -16.73 -10.52
C VAL A 213 -0.80 -16.24 -10.97
N GLU A 214 -1.00 -14.92 -10.99
CA GLU A 214 -2.28 -14.32 -11.39
C GLU A 214 -2.38 -14.07 -12.91
N GLY A 215 -1.26 -14.00 -13.61
CA GLY A 215 -1.23 -13.74 -15.05
C GLY A 215 0.17 -13.89 -15.62
N LYS A 216 0.26 -14.33 -16.88
CA LYS A 216 1.50 -14.51 -17.62
C LYS A 216 1.32 -14.06 -19.07
N GLY A 217 2.26 -13.26 -19.56
CA GLY A 217 2.36 -12.85 -20.96
C GLY A 217 2.84 -11.41 -21.09
N LEU A 218 2.41 -10.72 -22.17
CA LEU A 218 2.85 -9.36 -22.45
C LEU A 218 2.18 -8.39 -21.48
N ALA A 219 2.97 -7.72 -20.65
CA ALA A 219 2.48 -6.83 -19.61
C ALA A 219 2.85 -5.37 -19.91
N THR A 220 1.86 -4.49 -19.81
CA THR A 220 2.04 -3.04 -19.97
C THR A 220 1.66 -2.36 -18.66
N PHE A 221 2.62 -1.69 -18.04
CA PHE A 221 2.44 -0.94 -16.79
C PHE A 221 2.57 0.56 -17.07
N ILE A 222 1.46 1.29 -16.97
CA ILE A 222 1.47 2.75 -17.16
C ILE A 222 1.77 3.42 -15.83
N ARG A 223 1.03 3.08 -14.77
CA ARG A 223 1.28 3.59 -13.42
C ARG A 223 0.72 2.65 -12.36
N GLU A 224 0.87 3.05 -11.09
CA GLU A 224 0.33 2.32 -9.94
C GLU A 224 -1.14 2.01 -10.20
N LYS A 225 -1.49 0.72 -10.13
CA LYS A 225 -2.87 0.23 -10.31
C LYS A 225 -3.48 0.52 -11.68
N LEU A 226 -2.69 0.91 -12.69
CA LEU A 226 -3.11 1.10 -14.07
C LEU A 226 -2.18 0.33 -15.03
N TYR A 227 -2.60 -0.89 -15.39
CA TYR A 227 -1.81 -1.84 -16.17
C TYR A 227 -2.70 -2.92 -16.79
N TYR A 228 -2.19 -3.66 -17.77
CA TYR A 228 -2.81 -4.89 -18.27
C TYR A 228 -1.77 -5.96 -18.59
N VAL A 229 -2.19 -7.23 -18.60
CA VAL A 229 -1.40 -8.38 -19.03
C VAL A 229 -2.19 -9.15 -20.07
N LEU A 230 -1.58 -9.39 -21.23
CA LEU A 230 -2.13 -10.15 -22.34
C LEU A 230 -1.57 -11.57 -22.38
N ASN A 231 -2.41 -12.56 -22.65
CA ASN A 231 -1.95 -13.90 -22.97
C ASN A 231 -1.43 -14.00 -24.43
N LYS A 232 -1.02 -15.21 -24.84
CA LYS A 232 -0.58 -15.47 -26.23
C LYS A 232 -1.65 -15.22 -27.30
N LYS A 233 -2.94 -15.18 -26.91
CA LYS A 233 -4.08 -14.89 -27.80
C LYS A 233 -4.46 -13.40 -27.80
N SER A 234 -3.62 -12.53 -27.22
CA SER A 234 -3.88 -11.09 -27.07
C SER A 234 -5.12 -10.75 -26.23
N GLU A 235 -5.54 -11.67 -25.35
CA GLU A 235 -6.66 -11.47 -24.41
C GLU A 235 -6.14 -10.97 -23.06
N ILE A 236 -6.88 -10.06 -22.43
CA ILE A 236 -6.52 -9.49 -21.13
C ILE A 236 -6.79 -10.51 -20.02
N VAL A 237 -5.72 -11.04 -19.42
CA VAL A 237 -5.81 -12.00 -18.30
C VAL A 237 -5.70 -11.33 -16.93
N LYS A 238 -5.06 -10.16 -16.86
CA LYS A 238 -4.99 -9.35 -15.63
C LYS A 238 -5.02 -7.87 -16.00
N LYS A 239 -5.61 -7.07 -15.12
CA LYS A 239 -5.75 -5.62 -15.31
C LYS A 239 -5.78 -4.88 -13.98
N GLY A 240 -5.25 -3.66 -13.99
CA GLY A 240 -5.57 -2.59 -13.05
C GLY A 240 -6.11 -1.42 -13.87
N THR A 241 -7.26 -0.86 -13.49
CA THR A 241 -7.91 0.25 -14.22
C THR A 241 -8.06 1.49 -13.34
N HIS A 242 -7.19 1.68 -12.34
CA HIS A 242 -7.37 2.72 -11.35
C HIS A 242 -7.28 4.12 -11.97
N GLY A 243 -8.40 4.85 -11.87
CA GLY A 243 -8.55 6.17 -12.47
C GLY A 243 -8.83 6.16 -13.97
N PHE A 244 -8.91 4.98 -14.62
CA PHE A 244 -9.43 4.82 -15.98
C PHE A 244 -10.91 4.42 -15.93
N TRP A 245 -11.73 5.08 -16.74
CA TRP A 245 -13.20 5.03 -16.65
C TRP A 245 -13.81 4.54 -17.98
N GLY A 246 -13.18 3.54 -18.59
CA GLY A 246 -13.65 2.87 -19.80
C GLY A 246 -13.51 1.36 -19.69
N LYS A 247 -13.78 0.64 -20.77
CA LYS A 247 -13.60 -0.81 -20.83
C LYS A 247 -12.11 -1.17 -20.94
N PRO A 248 -11.66 -2.31 -20.39
CA PRO A 248 -10.26 -2.71 -20.48
C PRO A 248 -9.74 -2.87 -21.92
N LYS A 249 -10.61 -3.26 -22.86
CA LYS A 249 -10.26 -3.32 -24.29
C LYS A 249 -9.96 -1.92 -24.84
N GLU A 250 -10.81 -0.93 -24.53
CA GLU A 250 -10.58 0.47 -24.92
C GLU A 250 -9.26 0.99 -24.35
N PHE A 251 -8.93 0.64 -23.09
CA PHE A 251 -7.63 0.99 -22.51
C PHE A 251 -6.46 0.40 -23.30
N ARG A 252 -6.51 -0.91 -23.61
CA ARG A 252 -5.48 -1.59 -24.42
C ARG A 252 -5.34 -0.92 -25.78
N ASP A 253 -6.45 -0.76 -26.50
CA ASP A 253 -6.44 -0.26 -27.88
C ASP A 253 -5.92 1.18 -27.93
N MET A 254 -6.30 2.00 -26.94
CA MET A 254 -5.80 3.36 -26.78
C MET A 254 -4.28 3.40 -26.51
N VAL A 255 -3.77 2.56 -25.61
CA VAL A 255 -2.34 2.48 -25.31
C VAL A 255 -1.53 1.99 -26.52
N MET A 256 -2.04 0.96 -27.22
CA MET A 256 -1.39 0.45 -28.44
C MET A 256 -1.38 1.48 -29.58
N ALA A 257 -2.37 2.37 -29.61
CA ALA A 257 -2.42 3.49 -30.56
C ALA A 257 -1.60 4.71 -30.11
N GLY A 258 -0.89 4.65 -28.97
CA GLY A 258 -0.13 5.78 -28.43
C GLY A 258 -0.99 6.96 -27.97
N LYS A 259 -2.28 6.74 -27.70
CA LYS A 259 -3.22 7.79 -27.29
C LYS A 259 -3.23 7.91 -25.76
N ASP A 260 -3.20 9.13 -25.25
CA ASP A 260 -3.25 9.41 -23.81
C ASP A 260 -4.59 10.01 -23.36
N VAL A 261 -5.36 10.60 -24.28
CA VAL A 261 -6.68 11.18 -24.04
C VAL A 261 -7.79 10.20 -24.42
N TYR A 262 -8.79 10.09 -23.55
CA TYR A 262 -10.02 9.37 -23.81
C TYR A 262 -11.24 10.16 -23.35
N THR A 263 -12.36 9.88 -24.01
CA THR A 263 -13.66 10.44 -23.68
C THR A 263 -14.45 9.42 -22.90
N MET A 264 -15.07 9.84 -21.80
CA MET A 264 -15.98 9.00 -21.04
C MET A 264 -17.36 9.65 -20.94
N LYS A 265 -18.39 8.84 -21.16
CA LYS A 265 -19.75 9.17 -20.75
C LYS A 265 -19.93 8.78 -19.30
N ARG A 266 -20.53 9.65 -18.51
CA ARG A 266 -20.96 9.33 -17.14
C ARG A 266 -22.23 10.06 -16.79
N LEU A 267 -22.97 9.49 -15.84
CA LEU A 267 -24.08 10.16 -15.21
C LEU A 267 -23.58 11.08 -14.08
N VAL A 268 -24.14 12.28 -14.02
CA VAL A 268 -23.95 13.19 -12.87
C VAL A 268 -24.56 12.56 -11.63
N LYS A 269 -23.75 12.36 -10.58
CA LYS A 269 -24.21 11.78 -9.32
C LYS A 269 -25.05 12.79 -8.55
N LEU A 270 -26.06 12.32 -7.80
CA LEU A 270 -26.95 13.18 -7.01
C LEU A 270 -26.21 14.19 -6.11
N ARG A 271 -25.19 13.71 -5.39
CA ARG A 271 -24.36 14.57 -4.52
C ARG A 271 -23.55 15.61 -5.29
N GLU A 272 -23.08 15.25 -6.48
CA GLU A 272 -22.33 16.17 -7.32
C GLU A 272 -23.24 17.23 -7.94
N ALA A 273 -24.42 16.80 -8.42
CA ALA A 273 -25.49 17.66 -8.88
C ALA A 273 -25.84 18.74 -7.84
N TYR A 274 -26.03 18.34 -6.59
CA TYR A 274 -26.31 19.26 -5.49
C TYR A 274 -25.18 20.26 -5.20
N ILE A 275 -23.91 19.82 -5.27
CA ILE A 275 -22.76 20.68 -4.94
C ILE A 275 -22.43 21.66 -6.08
N GLN A 276 -22.63 21.24 -7.33
CA GLN A 276 -22.23 21.98 -8.53
C GLN A 276 -23.40 22.62 -9.28
N ASP A 277 -24.59 22.61 -8.68
CA ASP A 277 -25.84 23.09 -9.30
C ASP A 277 -26.08 22.51 -10.70
N LYS A 278 -26.00 21.18 -10.80
CA LYS A 278 -26.24 20.43 -12.04
C LYS A 278 -27.46 19.55 -11.93
N ASN A 279 -28.07 19.23 -13.07
CA ASN A 279 -29.15 18.26 -13.13
C ASN A 279 -28.63 16.84 -12.84
N PRO A 280 -29.17 16.14 -11.82
CA PRO A 280 -28.76 14.77 -11.50
C PRO A 280 -29.14 13.82 -12.63
N PHE A 281 -28.37 12.74 -12.78
CA PHE A 281 -28.60 11.69 -13.79
C PHE A 281 -28.58 12.16 -15.24
N THR A 282 -28.06 13.36 -15.52
CA THR A 282 -27.75 13.78 -16.89
C THR A 282 -26.45 13.15 -17.36
N GLU A 283 -26.40 12.76 -18.64
CA GLU A 283 -25.17 12.28 -19.26
C GLU A 283 -24.22 13.46 -19.53
N GLU A 284 -23.02 13.39 -18.97
CA GLU A 284 -21.92 14.28 -19.32
C GLU A 284 -20.84 13.52 -20.09
N ILE A 285 -20.37 14.16 -21.16
CA ILE A 285 -19.16 13.75 -21.88
C ILE A 285 -17.98 14.47 -21.25
N LYS A 286 -17.00 13.73 -20.74
CA LYS A 286 -15.79 14.30 -20.15
C LYS A 286 -14.55 13.72 -20.80
N GLN A 287 -13.66 14.60 -21.26
CA GLN A 287 -12.32 14.21 -21.66
C GLN A 287 -11.44 14.03 -20.42
N ARG A 288 -10.61 12.99 -20.46
CA ARG A 288 -9.61 12.69 -19.43
C ARG A 288 -8.33 12.21 -20.10
N THR A 289 -7.20 12.41 -19.44
CA THR A 289 -5.92 11.79 -19.80
C THR A 289 -5.57 10.68 -18.82
N ILE A 290 -4.98 9.59 -19.33
CA ILE A 290 -4.37 8.55 -18.49
C ILE A 290 -2.98 8.93 -17.99
N GLY A 291 -2.38 9.98 -18.57
CA GLY A 291 -1.06 10.49 -18.21
C GLY A 291 0.08 9.61 -18.69
N LEU A 292 0.06 9.20 -19.98
CA LEU A 292 1.15 8.42 -20.59
C LEU A 292 2.51 9.12 -20.51
N TYR A 293 2.54 10.46 -20.53
CA TYR A 293 3.79 11.23 -20.59
C TYR A 293 4.07 12.07 -19.34
N THR A 294 3.09 12.13 -18.42
CA THR A 294 3.18 12.98 -17.22
C THR A 294 2.73 12.22 -15.99
N SER A 295 3.66 11.99 -15.07
CA SER A 295 3.32 11.56 -13.72
C SER A 295 3.19 12.80 -12.84
N ARG A 296 1.95 13.23 -12.52
CA ARG A 296 1.67 14.15 -11.37
C ARG A 296 2.20 13.61 -10.02
N LYS A 297 2.70 12.37 -10.03
CA LYS A 297 3.15 11.55 -8.93
C LYS A 297 4.69 11.51 -8.81
N ARG A 298 5.50 12.24 -9.57
CA ARG A 298 6.97 12.26 -9.39
C ARG A 298 7.44 13.70 -9.63
N GLU A 299 7.84 14.40 -8.58
CA GLU A 299 8.44 15.75 -8.63
C GLU A 299 9.88 15.68 -9.16
N ASN A 300 10.11 15.04 -10.31
CA ASN A 300 11.37 15.16 -11.04
C ASN A 300 11.09 15.58 -12.48
N SER A 301 11.81 16.61 -12.90
CA SER A 301 11.71 17.41 -14.12
C SER A 301 11.99 16.69 -15.44
N ARG A 302 11.72 15.38 -15.54
CA ARG A 302 11.83 14.65 -16.81
C ARG A 302 10.47 14.08 -17.18
N THR A 303 9.99 14.51 -18.34
CA THR A 303 8.99 13.80 -19.13
C THR A 303 9.52 12.36 -19.31
N ILE A 304 8.86 11.38 -18.70
CA ILE A 304 9.26 9.97 -18.82
C ILE A 304 8.55 9.43 -20.06
N ASP A 305 9.31 8.91 -21.01
CA ASP A 305 8.75 8.16 -22.14
C ASP A 305 8.49 6.72 -21.68
N PHE A 306 7.25 6.40 -21.33
CA PHE A 306 6.88 5.08 -20.79
C PHE A 306 7.06 3.93 -21.79
N LEU A 307 7.25 4.20 -23.09
CA LEU A 307 7.56 3.18 -24.09
C LEU A 307 9.04 2.77 -24.05
N ASN A 308 9.93 3.69 -23.68
CA ASN A 308 11.38 3.51 -23.75
C ASN A 308 12.06 3.45 -22.36
N ASP A 309 11.51 4.14 -21.37
CA ASP A 309 12.02 4.22 -20.00
C ASP A 309 11.16 3.36 -19.05
N PHE A 310 11.45 2.06 -18.99
CA PHE A 310 10.83 1.13 -18.04
C PHE A 310 11.31 1.38 -16.59
N VAL A 311 11.07 2.58 -16.08
CA VAL A 311 11.68 3.17 -14.89
C VAL A 311 10.73 3.12 -13.69
N TRP A 312 9.91 2.07 -13.60
CA TRP A 312 8.97 1.94 -12.48
C TRP A 312 9.69 1.73 -11.15
N LEU A 313 10.90 1.18 -11.18
CA LEU A 313 11.71 0.87 -10.00
C LEU A 313 13.01 1.67 -9.86
N ASN A 314 13.32 2.69 -10.68
CA ASN A 314 14.47 3.52 -10.27
C ASN A 314 14.09 4.23 -8.98
N PRO A 315 14.82 3.99 -7.89
CA PRO A 315 14.47 4.57 -6.62
C PRO A 315 14.64 6.08 -6.68
N ILE A 316 13.75 6.77 -5.98
CA ILE A 316 13.82 8.22 -5.84
C ILE A 316 15.06 8.50 -4.99
N LYS A 317 16.04 9.20 -5.54
CA LYS A 317 17.17 9.73 -4.77
C LYS A 317 16.64 10.82 -3.86
N VAL A 318 16.72 10.63 -2.55
CA VAL A 318 16.38 11.67 -1.59
C VAL A 318 17.58 11.87 -0.67
N ARG A 319 18.07 13.11 -0.58
CA ARG A 319 18.94 13.52 0.53
C ARG A 319 18.03 13.92 1.68
N MET A 320 17.77 13.01 2.61
CA MET A 320 17.12 13.36 3.88
C MET A 320 18.23 13.62 4.89
N PHE A 321 18.36 14.87 5.31
CA PHE A 321 19.08 15.25 6.52
C PHE A 321 18.06 15.57 7.60
#